data_AF-A0A382CPD4-F1
#
_entry.id   AF-A0A382CPD4-F1
#
_cell.length_a   1.000
_cell.length_b   1.000
_cell.length_c   1.000
_cell.angle_alpha   90.00
_cell.angle_beta   90.00
_cell.angle_gamma   90.00
#
_symmetry.space_group_name_H-M   'P 1'
#
loop_
_entity.id
_entity.type
_entity.pdbx_description
1 polymer ?
#
loop_
_entity_poly.entity_id
_entity_poly.type
_entity_poly.pdbx_seq_one_letter_code
_entity_poly.pdbx_strand_id
1 'polypeptide(L)'
;MMELITGRSQDQIHEKLGAYLASADSVTASAGRVTTPYFDYIYEVTQPRKGPMEGAVAYLQKHSRPGETIFSDSDRLAFVFHTDLLAKSYPITTEKIDADWVSLRPHSFYEKFPTWWIRFFYDEVLTPFYDKIELDYPDLTNIDYNQPSPHHHEFHLDGESYPRMVVFRRKRDLPSDFPSQ
;
A
#
# COMPACT_ATOMS: atom_id res chain seq x y z
N MET A 1 17.42 -45.06 42.79
CA MET A 1 16.61 -44.04 42.11
C MET A 1 17.18 -43.93 40.70
N MET A 2 16.62 -44.68 39.75
CA MET A 2 17.09 -44.74 38.35
C MET A 2 15.91 -44.33 37.46
N GLU A 3 16.02 -43.18 36.80
CA GLU A 3 15.08 -42.74 35.77
C GLU A 3 15.30 -43.58 34.50
N LEU A 4 14.24 -44.25 34.05
CA LEU A 4 14.19 -44.87 32.73
C LEU A 4 14.13 -43.78 31.67
N ILE A 5 15.12 -43.76 30.79
CA ILE A 5 15.10 -42.98 29.55
C ILE A 5 14.01 -43.58 28.65
N THR A 6 12.86 -42.93 28.56
CA THR A 6 11.77 -43.32 27.66
C THR A 6 12.14 -42.92 26.21
N GLY A 7 12.20 -43.92 25.32
CA GLY A 7 12.33 -43.69 23.88
C GLY A 7 11.12 -42.92 23.34
N ARG A 8 11.33 -42.13 22.27
CA ARG A 8 10.25 -41.40 21.59
C ARG A 8 9.17 -42.37 21.12
N SER A 9 7.90 -42.00 21.32
CA SER A 9 6.77 -42.80 20.84
C SER A 9 6.76 -42.85 19.30
N GLN A 10 6.15 -43.89 18.73
CA GLN A 10 6.03 -44.01 17.27
C GLN A 10 5.35 -42.77 16.65
N ASP A 11 4.37 -42.19 17.34
CA ASP A 11 3.67 -40.99 16.88
C ASP A 11 4.61 -39.78 16.75
N GLN A 12 5.52 -39.58 17.71
CA GLN A 12 6.53 -38.52 17.65
C GLN A 12 7.55 -38.72 16.52
N ILE A 13 7.80 -39.98 16.14
CA ILE A 13 8.66 -40.31 15.00
C ILE A 13 7.93 -40.00 13.70
N HIS A 14 6.65 -40.39 13.57
CA HIS A 14 5.83 -40.13 12.40
C HIS A 14 5.61 -38.64 12.15
N GLU A 15 5.34 -37.85 13.21
CA GLU A 15 5.17 -36.41 13.12
C GLU A 15 6.45 -35.71 12.62
N LYS A 16 7.61 -36.04 13.21
CA LYS A 16 8.90 -35.47 12.78
C LYS A 16 9.29 -35.90 11.37
N LEU A 17 9.01 -37.15 11.00
CA LEU A 17 9.29 -37.64 9.65
C LEU A 17 8.39 -36.94 8.62
N GLY A 18 7.11 -36.73 8.94
CA GLY A 18 6.19 -35.96 8.11
C GLY A 18 6.64 -34.51 7.90
N ALA A 19 7.05 -33.83 8.98
CA ALA A 19 7.59 -32.47 8.89
C ALA A 19 8.88 -32.40 8.07
N TYR A 20 9.77 -33.38 8.22
CA TYR A 20 11.02 -33.45 7.46
C TYR A 20 10.76 -33.67 5.97
N LEU A 21 9.85 -34.58 5.61
CA LEU A 21 9.49 -34.86 4.22
C LEU A 21 8.79 -33.65 3.58
N ALA A 22 7.87 -32.99 4.28
CA ALA A 22 7.25 -31.76 3.80
C ALA A 22 8.28 -30.64 3.55
N SER A 23 9.30 -30.54 4.40
CA SER A 23 10.42 -29.61 4.19
C SER A 23 11.32 -30.03 3.02
N ALA A 24 11.55 -31.32 2.81
CA ALA A 24 12.36 -31.81 1.69
C ALA A 24 11.62 -31.60 0.34
N ASP A 25 10.31 -31.81 0.33
CA ASP A 25 9.45 -31.57 -0.84
C ASP A 25 9.40 -30.08 -1.20
N SER A 26 9.34 -29.18 -0.21
CA SER A 26 9.36 -27.73 -0.47
C SER A 26 10.72 -27.23 -1.00
N VAL A 27 11.82 -27.79 -0.50
CA VAL A 27 13.18 -27.52 -1.01
C VAL A 27 13.33 -28.05 -2.44
N THR A 28 12.78 -29.24 -2.73
CA THR A 28 12.84 -29.84 -4.06
C THR A 28 11.96 -29.08 -5.07
N ALA A 29 10.78 -28.63 -4.64
CA ALA A 29 9.89 -27.80 -5.45
C ALA A 29 10.48 -26.42 -5.77
N SER A 30 11.31 -25.88 -4.87
CA SER A 30 12.02 -24.60 -5.09
C SER A 30 13.32 -24.75 -5.89
N ALA A 31 13.98 -25.91 -5.85
CA ALA A 31 15.23 -26.18 -6.56
C ALA A 31 15.12 -26.10 -8.10
N GLY A 32 13.92 -26.17 -8.67
CA GLY A 32 13.66 -26.01 -10.12
C GLY A 32 13.43 -24.56 -10.58
N ARG A 33 13.31 -23.59 -9.66
CA ARG A 33 13.10 -22.19 -10.00
C ARG A 33 14.44 -21.45 -9.98
N VAL A 34 14.89 -20.99 -11.14
CA VAL A 34 16.00 -20.02 -11.22
C VAL A 34 15.47 -18.67 -10.75
N THR A 35 15.48 -18.43 -9.43
CA THR A 35 15.09 -17.15 -8.86
C THR A 35 16.30 -16.23 -8.83
N THR A 36 16.50 -15.48 -9.90
CA THR A 36 17.46 -14.36 -9.90
C THR A 36 16.68 -13.06 -10.11
N PRO A 37 17.08 -11.95 -9.45
CA PRO A 37 16.42 -10.66 -9.64
C PRO A 37 16.32 -10.24 -11.11
N TYR A 38 17.28 -10.66 -11.96
CA TYR A 38 17.25 -10.37 -13.40
C TYR A 38 16.19 -11.18 -14.16
N PHE A 39 15.96 -12.44 -13.78
CA PHE A 39 14.93 -13.26 -14.40
C PHE A 39 13.53 -12.74 -14.02
N ASP A 40 13.35 -12.39 -12.75
CA ASP A 40 12.09 -11.82 -12.27
C ASP A 40 11.84 -10.40 -12.83
N TYR A 41 12.92 -9.64 -13.09
CA TYR A 41 12.83 -8.35 -13.78
C TYR A 41 12.35 -8.49 -15.23
N ILE A 42 12.71 -9.56 -15.94
CA ILE A 42 12.14 -9.83 -17.27
C ILE A 42 10.62 -10.04 -17.18
N TYR A 43 10.14 -10.71 -16.13
CA TYR A 43 8.71 -10.88 -15.90
C TYR A 43 8.02 -9.52 -15.66
N GLU A 44 8.61 -8.63 -14.86
CA GLU A 44 8.09 -7.27 -14.63
C GLU A 44 8.06 -6.42 -15.91
N VAL A 45 9.14 -6.44 -16.72
CA VAL A 45 9.21 -5.69 -17.98
C VAL A 45 8.16 -6.19 -18.99
N THR A 46 7.89 -7.50 -19.00
CA THR A 46 6.91 -8.11 -19.91
C THR A 46 5.47 -8.03 -19.40
N GLN A 47 5.27 -7.77 -18.10
CA GLN A 47 3.97 -7.53 -17.48
C GLN A 47 4.00 -6.20 -16.73
N PRO A 48 3.94 -5.05 -17.43
CA PRO A 48 3.99 -3.74 -16.80
C PRO A 48 2.82 -3.61 -15.82
N ARG A 49 3.14 -3.59 -14.52
CA ARG A 49 2.18 -3.35 -13.46
C ARG A 49 2.13 -1.86 -13.22
N LYS A 50 0.91 -1.33 -13.16
CA LYS A 50 0.70 0.06 -12.78
C LYS A 50 0.80 0.20 -11.28
N GLY A 51 1.65 1.09 -10.81
CA GLY A 51 1.78 1.40 -9.39
C GLY A 51 0.56 2.15 -8.85
N PRO A 52 0.38 2.19 -7.51
CA PRO A 52 -0.70 2.94 -6.88
C PRO A 52 -0.69 4.43 -7.22
N MET A 53 0.49 5.06 -7.40
CA MET A 53 0.58 6.41 -7.96
C MET A 53 -0.11 6.52 -9.32
N GLU A 54 0.26 5.66 -10.28
CA GLU A 54 -0.28 5.71 -11.64
C GLU A 54 -1.79 5.48 -11.65
N GLY A 55 -2.26 4.58 -10.77
CA GLY A 55 -3.68 4.35 -10.54
C GLY A 55 -4.41 5.58 -10.01
N ALA A 56 -3.86 6.25 -9.00
CA ALA A 56 -4.41 7.46 -8.43
C ALA A 56 -4.41 8.63 -9.44
N VAL A 57 -3.32 8.82 -10.18
CA VAL A 57 -3.22 9.82 -11.26
C VAL A 57 -4.28 9.55 -12.33
N ALA A 58 -4.38 8.32 -12.84
CA ALA A 58 -5.35 7.97 -13.86
C ALA A 58 -6.81 8.16 -13.38
N TYR A 59 -7.08 7.86 -12.11
CA TYR A 59 -8.37 8.11 -11.50
C TYR A 59 -8.67 9.62 -11.45
N LEU A 60 -7.73 10.41 -10.92
CA LEU A 60 -7.90 11.86 -10.78
C LEU A 60 -8.05 12.55 -12.13
N GLN A 61 -7.24 12.21 -13.15
CA GLN A 61 -7.40 12.75 -14.51
C GLN A 61 -8.81 12.57 -15.08
N LYS A 62 -9.50 11.48 -14.71
CA LYS A 62 -10.85 11.17 -15.20
C LYS A 62 -11.96 11.82 -14.37
N HIS A 63 -11.70 12.07 -13.08
CA HIS A 63 -12.75 12.38 -12.10
C HIS A 63 -12.63 13.77 -11.47
N SER A 64 -11.46 14.40 -11.53
CA SER A 64 -11.27 15.77 -11.07
C SER A 64 -11.61 16.79 -12.16
N ARG A 65 -11.70 18.05 -11.76
CA ARG A 65 -11.84 19.20 -12.65
C ARG A 65 -10.58 20.05 -12.63
N PRO A 66 -10.20 20.68 -13.75
CA PRO A 66 -9.10 21.63 -13.76
C PRO A 66 -9.26 22.71 -12.70
N GLY A 67 -8.21 22.97 -11.93
CA GLY A 67 -8.19 23.96 -10.84
C GLY A 67 -8.74 23.47 -9.50
N GLU A 68 -9.29 22.25 -9.41
CA GLU A 68 -9.54 21.61 -8.12
C GLU A 68 -8.21 21.38 -7.37
N THR A 69 -8.30 21.28 -6.05
CA THR A 69 -7.15 21.23 -5.17
C THR A 69 -6.91 19.84 -4.59
N ILE A 70 -5.64 19.48 -4.39
CA ILE A 70 -5.25 18.19 -3.82
C ILE A 70 -4.27 18.33 -2.67
N PHE A 71 -4.52 17.59 -1.59
CA PHE A 71 -3.56 17.33 -0.53
C PHE A 71 -3.01 15.91 -0.67
N SER A 72 -1.70 15.76 -0.45
CA SER A 72 -1.05 14.45 -0.31
C SER A 72 0.10 14.51 0.69
N ASP A 73 0.29 13.41 1.42
CA ASP A 73 1.32 13.25 2.45
C ASP A 73 2.72 12.92 1.89
N SER A 74 2.81 12.39 0.68
CA SER A 74 4.08 12.03 0.02
C SER A 74 4.17 12.43 -1.45
N ASP A 75 3.05 12.49 -2.15
CA ASP A 75 3.00 12.34 -3.62
C ASP A 75 2.54 13.61 -4.36
N ARG A 76 2.55 14.73 -3.63
CA ARG A 76 2.01 16.02 -4.08
C ARG A 76 2.55 16.47 -5.43
N LEU A 77 3.86 16.31 -5.70
CA LEU A 77 4.46 16.75 -6.95
C LEU A 77 4.02 15.89 -8.15
N ALA A 78 3.84 14.58 -7.95
CA ALA A 78 3.40 13.69 -9.00
C ALA A 78 1.99 14.06 -9.47
N PHE A 79 1.09 14.35 -8.53
CA PHE A 79 -0.26 14.80 -8.88
C PHE A 79 -0.26 16.12 -9.66
N VAL A 80 0.50 17.12 -9.23
CA VAL A 80 0.56 18.41 -9.96
C VAL A 80 1.18 18.26 -11.34
N PHE A 81 2.15 17.37 -11.50
CA PHE A 81 2.81 17.18 -12.79
C PHE A 81 1.94 16.42 -13.80
N HIS A 82 1.14 15.46 -13.32
CA HIS A 82 0.36 14.58 -14.18
C HIS A 82 -1.13 14.93 -14.25
N THR A 83 -1.62 15.94 -13.52
CA THR A 83 -3.03 16.34 -13.49
C THR A 83 -3.16 17.86 -13.52
N ASP A 84 -4.36 18.37 -13.79
CA ASP A 84 -4.66 19.81 -13.72
C ASP A 84 -5.03 20.29 -12.30
N LEU A 85 -4.62 19.53 -11.26
CA LEU A 85 -4.89 19.84 -9.86
C LEU A 85 -3.86 20.81 -9.28
N LEU A 86 -4.33 21.65 -8.36
CA LEU A 86 -3.47 22.54 -7.57
C LEU A 86 -3.12 21.90 -6.23
N ALA A 87 -1.82 21.77 -5.95
CA ALA A 87 -1.37 21.24 -4.67
C ALA A 87 -1.67 22.21 -3.51
N LYS A 88 -2.32 21.71 -2.47
CA LYS A 88 -2.38 22.34 -1.15
C LYS A 88 -1.44 21.64 -0.17
N SER A 89 -0.85 22.43 0.73
CA SER A 89 0.02 21.95 1.79
C SER A 89 -0.63 22.26 3.12
N TYR A 90 -0.68 21.27 4.01
CA TYR A 90 -1.16 21.47 5.37
C TYR A 90 -0.07 21.07 6.36
N PRO A 91 -0.08 21.67 7.56
CA PRO A 91 0.68 21.16 8.68
C PRO A 91 0.29 19.71 8.96
N ILE A 92 1.27 18.96 9.43
CA ILE A 92 1.15 17.54 9.74
C ILE A 92 0.11 17.25 10.84
N THR A 93 -0.29 18.27 11.61
CA THR A 93 -1.28 18.20 12.71
C THR A 93 -2.57 18.95 12.39
N THR A 94 -2.87 19.25 11.13
CA THR A 94 -4.07 20.00 10.81
C THR A 94 -5.33 19.22 11.20
N GLU A 95 -6.28 19.92 11.82
CA GLU A 95 -7.61 19.39 12.12
C GLU A 95 -8.62 19.74 11.01
N LYS A 96 -8.16 20.49 10.00
CA LYS A 96 -9.00 20.96 8.90
C LYS A 96 -8.25 20.87 7.58
N ILE A 97 -8.88 20.22 6.61
CA ILE A 97 -8.40 20.13 5.24
C ILE A 97 -9.53 20.63 4.34
N ASP A 98 -9.22 21.62 3.51
CA ASP A 98 -10.16 22.25 2.58
C ASP A 98 -9.78 21.96 1.11
N ALA A 99 -9.02 20.91 0.87
CA ALA A 99 -8.70 20.42 -0.46
C ALA A 99 -9.92 19.71 -1.06
N ASP A 100 -10.07 19.75 -2.38
CA ASP A 100 -11.14 19.00 -3.05
C ASP A 100 -10.85 17.49 -3.05
N TRP A 101 -9.57 17.15 -3.03
CA TRP A 101 -9.05 15.79 -3.02
C TRP A 101 -8.01 15.62 -1.90
N VAL A 102 -8.06 14.48 -1.22
CA VAL A 102 -7.01 14.06 -0.27
C VAL A 102 -6.52 12.68 -0.69
N SER A 103 -5.22 12.54 -0.93
CA SER A 103 -4.57 11.26 -1.22
C SER A 103 -3.65 10.91 -0.07
N LEU A 104 -3.90 9.78 0.58
CA LEU A 104 -3.04 9.26 1.63
C LEU A 104 -2.43 7.94 1.20
N ARG A 105 -1.20 7.71 1.65
CA ARG A 105 -0.51 6.43 1.50
C ARG A 105 -0.58 5.67 2.82
N PRO A 106 -1.48 4.68 2.99
CA PRO A 106 -1.63 3.93 4.23
C PRO A 106 -0.30 3.54 4.89
N HIS A 107 0.65 2.93 4.16
CA HIS A 107 1.94 2.54 4.76
C HIS A 107 2.74 3.74 5.29
N SER A 108 2.91 4.80 4.48
CA SER A 108 3.70 5.98 4.85
C SER A 108 3.02 6.79 5.96
N PHE A 109 1.69 6.82 5.97
CA PHE A 109 0.89 7.51 6.95
C PHE A 109 0.90 6.78 8.29
N TYR A 110 0.71 5.46 8.30
CA TYR A 110 0.67 4.68 9.54
C TYR A 110 2.04 4.58 10.25
N GLU A 111 3.14 4.64 9.51
CA GLU A 111 4.48 4.67 10.10
C GLU A 111 4.81 6.00 10.82
N LYS A 112 4.26 7.12 10.34
CA LYS A 112 4.62 8.47 10.84
C LYS A 112 3.83 8.90 12.07
N PHE A 113 2.69 8.27 12.35
CA PHE A 113 1.74 8.77 13.34
C PHE A 113 1.28 7.72 14.34
N PRO A 114 1.02 8.13 15.60
CA PRO A 114 0.44 7.23 16.58
C PRO A 114 -1.00 6.86 16.22
N THR A 115 -1.41 5.65 16.56
CA THR A 115 -2.74 5.08 16.23
C THR A 115 -3.91 5.97 16.66
N TRP A 116 -3.82 6.64 17.82
CA TRP A 116 -4.88 7.53 18.30
C TRP A 116 -5.08 8.73 17.37
N TRP A 117 -4.00 9.27 16.80
CA TRP A 117 -4.06 10.42 15.92
C TRP A 117 -4.59 10.03 14.54
N ILE A 118 -4.16 8.88 14.02
CA ILE A 118 -4.71 8.31 12.78
C ILE A 118 -6.22 8.15 12.91
N ARG A 119 -6.68 7.57 14.03
CA ARG A 119 -8.11 7.39 14.27
C ARG A 119 -8.86 8.73 14.31
N PHE A 120 -8.36 9.69 15.09
CA PHE A 120 -8.93 11.05 15.11
C PHE A 120 -8.99 11.67 13.71
N PHE A 121 -7.91 11.58 12.93
CA PHE A 121 -7.84 12.17 11.61
C PHE A 121 -8.88 11.55 10.65
N TYR A 122 -9.03 10.24 10.68
CA TYR A 122 -10.04 9.56 9.87
C TYR A 122 -11.47 9.87 10.35
N ASP A 123 -11.73 9.77 11.66
CA ASP A 123 -13.08 9.87 12.23
C ASP A 123 -13.60 11.32 12.24
N GLU A 124 -12.72 12.29 12.51
CA GLU A 124 -13.11 13.69 12.73
C GLU A 124 -12.75 14.61 11.55
N VAL A 125 -11.67 14.32 10.80
CA VAL A 125 -11.19 15.22 9.72
C VAL A 125 -11.57 14.74 8.33
N LEU A 126 -11.56 13.43 8.07
CA LEU A 126 -11.85 12.89 6.73
C LEU A 126 -13.30 12.42 6.58
N THR A 127 -13.72 11.42 7.34
CA THR A 127 -15.00 10.71 7.17
C THR A 127 -16.22 11.65 7.16
N PRO A 128 -16.29 12.72 7.99
CA PRO A 128 -17.42 13.64 7.96
C PRO A 128 -17.50 14.41 6.65
N PHE A 129 -16.36 14.79 6.07
CA PHE A 129 -16.28 15.78 4.98
C PHE A 129 -15.92 15.20 3.61
N TYR A 130 -15.47 13.95 3.54
CA TYR A 130 -14.99 13.32 2.32
C TYR A 130 -15.63 11.94 2.08
N ASP A 131 -15.82 11.61 0.81
CA ASP A 131 -16.15 10.28 0.34
C ASP A 131 -14.84 9.50 0.14
N LYS A 132 -14.73 8.33 0.79
CA LYS A 132 -13.61 7.41 0.60
C LYS A 132 -13.78 6.65 -0.72
N ILE A 133 -12.72 6.63 -1.53
CA ILE A 133 -12.65 5.92 -2.80
C ILE A 133 -11.47 4.97 -2.73
N GLU A 134 -11.76 3.68 -2.70
CA GLU A 134 -10.75 2.63 -2.78
C GLU A 134 -10.48 2.31 -4.25
N LEU A 135 -9.20 2.35 -4.63
CA LEU A 135 -8.77 2.06 -5.99
C LEU A 135 -8.29 0.62 -6.07
N ASP A 136 -8.45 -0.01 -7.24
CA ASP A 136 -7.97 -1.37 -7.49
C ASP A 136 -6.44 -1.40 -7.77
N TYR A 137 -5.69 -0.70 -6.93
CA TYR A 137 -4.23 -0.65 -6.97
C TYR A 137 -3.70 -0.91 -5.56
N PRO A 138 -2.80 -1.88 -5.38
CA PRO A 138 -2.21 -2.15 -4.07
C PRO A 138 -1.28 -1.00 -3.63
N ASP A 139 -1.42 -0.56 -2.39
CA ASP A 139 -0.56 0.43 -1.73
C ASP A 139 0.76 -0.23 -1.33
N LEU A 140 1.71 -0.19 -2.25
CA LEU A 140 3.00 -0.85 -2.13
C LEU A 140 4.09 0.18 -1.86
N THR A 141 4.93 -0.08 -0.87
CA THR A 141 6.09 0.76 -0.52
C THR A 141 7.09 0.89 -1.67
N ASN A 142 7.21 -0.16 -2.50
CA ASN A 142 8.38 -0.39 -3.34
C ASN A 142 8.10 -0.37 -4.85
N ILE A 143 6.84 -0.23 -5.28
CA ILE A 143 6.45 -0.25 -6.71
C ILE A 143 6.19 1.14 -7.31
N ASP A 144 6.09 2.17 -6.49
CA ASP A 144 5.86 3.55 -6.98
C ASP A 144 7.04 4.16 -7.71
N TYR A 145 8.16 3.48 -7.66
CA TYR A 145 9.40 3.96 -8.21
C TYR A 145 9.85 2.89 -9.19
N ASN A 146 10.04 3.32 -10.43
CA ASN A 146 10.87 2.65 -11.41
C ASN A 146 12.30 2.56 -10.82
N GLN A 147 12.51 1.62 -9.90
CA GLN A 147 13.73 1.50 -9.14
C GLN A 147 14.85 1.19 -10.14
N PRO A 148 16.01 1.84 -10.03
CA PRO A 148 17.05 1.69 -11.05
C PRO A 148 17.74 0.32 -11.00
N SER A 149 17.58 -0.42 -9.90
CA SER A 149 18.27 -1.69 -9.66
C SER A 149 17.25 -2.81 -9.48
N PRO A 150 17.31 -3.90 -10.29
CA PRO A 150 16.49 -5.10 -10.13
C PRO A 150 16.49 -5.69 -8.71
N HIS A 151 17.54 -5.43 -7.92
CA HIS A 151 17.62 -5.88 -6.53
C HIS A 151 16.68 -5.15 -5.56
N HIS A 152 16.11 -4.02 -5.98
CA HIS A 152 15.17 -3.23 -5.18
C HIS A 152 13.71 -3.43 -5.62
N HIS A 153 13.48 -4.24 -6.66
CA HIS A 153 12.14 -4.58 -7.10
C HIS A 153 11.61 -5.74 -6.26
N GLU A 154 10.34 -5.62 -5.88
CA GLU A 154 9.59 -6.73 -5.32
C GLU A 154 8.80 -7.40 -6.43
N PHE A 155 9.25 -8.59 -6.81
CA PHE A 155 8.64 -9.35 -7.88
C PHE A 155 7.52 -10.24 -7.35
N HIS A 156 6.58 -10.59 -8.24
CA HIS A 156 5.52 -11.57 -7.96
C HIS A 156 4.61 -11.23 -6.77
N LEU A 157 4.41 -9.95 -6.49
CA LEU A 157 3.52 -9.55 -5.41
C LEU A 157 2.09 -9.99 -5.71
N ASP A 158 1.50 -10.66 -4.74
CA ASP A 158 0.07 -10.96 -4.73
C ASP A 158 -0.68 -9.69 -4.34
N GLY A 159 -1.23 -9.00 -5.33
CA GLY A 159 -1.92 -7.72 -5.14
C GLY A 159 -3.16 -7.80 -4.23
N GLU A 160 -3.70 -9.00 -3.96
CA GLU A 160 -4.82 -9.17 -3.04
C GLU A 160 -4.41 -9.06 -1.57
N SER A 161 -3.14 -9.33 -1.25
CA SER A 161 -2.64 -9.35 0.12
C SER A 161 -2.30 -7.97 0.69
N TYR A 162 -2.39 -6.91 -0.11
CA TYR A 162 -1.98 -5.55 0.26
C TYR A 162 -3.17 -4.61 0.44
N PRO A 163 -3.06 -3.61 1.34
CA PRO A 163 -4.04 -2.53 1.42
C PRO A 163 -4.21 -1.87 0.06
N ARG A 164 -5.43 -1.44 -0.26
CA ARG A 164 -5.70 -0.71 -1.49
C ARG A 164 -5.37 0.77 -1.33
N MET A 165 -4.91 1.39 -2.42
CA MET A 165 -4.72 2.84 -2.50
C MET A 165 -6.07 3.53 -2.25
N VAL A 166 -6.04 4.59 -1.45
CA VAL A 166 -7.25 5.33 -1.08
C VAL A 166 -7.10 6.79 -1.48
N VAL A 167 -8.13 7.29 -2.14
CA VAL A 167 -8.31 8.72 -2.41
C VAL A 167 -9.63 9.16 -1.78
N PHE A 168 -9.66 10.36 -1.24
CA PHE A 168 -10.81 10.98 -0.62
C PHE A 168 -11.26 12.16 -1.47
N ARG A 169 -12.56 12.22 -1.77
CA ARG A 169 -13.17 13.33 -2.51
C ARG A 169 -14.05 14.14 -1.58
N ARG A 170 -13.91 15.46 -1.57
CA ARG A 170 -14.74 16.33 -0.72
C ARG A 170 -16.22 16.19 -1.08
N LYS A 171 -17.08 16.05 -0.06
CA LYS A 171 -18.53 16.01 -0.24
C LYS A 171 -19.03 17.37 -0.71
N ARG A 172 -19.75 17.40 -1.84
CA ARG A 172 -20.23 18.64 -2.48
C ARG A 172 -21.41 19.28 -1.75
N ASP A 173 -22.07 18.55 -0.86
CA ASP A 173 -23.25 19.00 -0.11
C ASP A 173 -22.90 19.68 1.22
N LEU A 174 -21.62 19.94 1.47
CA LEU A 174 -21.19 20.69 2.65
C LEU A 174 -21.53 22.18 2.45
N PRO A 175 -22.16 22.83 3.44
CA PRO A 175 -22.44 24.26 3.37
C PRO A 175 -21.20 25.06 2.98
N SER A 176 -21.38 26.06 2.13
CA SER A 176 -20.35 27.01 1.66
C SER A 176 -19.65 27.78 2.80
N ASP A 177 -20.16 27.67 4.02
CA ASP A 177 -19.67 28.35 5.22
C ASP A 177 -18.42 27.66 5.82
N PHE A 178 -17.66 26.92 5.03
CA PHE A 178 -16.29 26.57 5.40
C PHE A 178 -15.41 27.78 5.13
N PRO A 179 -14.98 28.54 6.17
CA PRO A 179 -14.24 29.76 5.92
C PRO A 179 -12.89 29.40 5.33
N SER A 180 -12.63 29.96 4.15
CA SER A 180 -11.29 30.25 3.66
C SER A 180 -10.69 31.27 4.62
N GLN A 181 -9.83 30.82 5.52
CA GLN A 181 -8.90 31.70 6.22
C GLN A 181 -7.49 31.19 5.95
#